data_AF-A0AAN6EEP8-F1
#
_entry.id   AF-A0AAN6EEP8-F1
#
_cell.length_a   1.000
_cell.length_b   1.000
_cell.length_c   1.000
_cell.angle_alpha   90.00
_cell.angle_beta   90.00
_cell.angle_gamma   90.00
#
_symmetry.space_group_name_H-M   'P 1'
#
loop_
_entity.id
_entity.type
_entity.pdbx_description
1 polymer ?
#
loop_
_entity_poly.entity_id
_entity_poly.type
_entity_poly.pdbx_seq_one_letter_code
_entity_poly.pdbx_strand_id
1 'polypeptide(L)'
;MTSRRSARLLAKAASPILTPKASKVLKKPVTKKPVVRVAAVVLSTKVPAVDAGVTHATLADPGMMEAAILYLKSADPKLGQIIDQTTDECSMSLPRDDDNETSFVSLCKSVIFQQLAGNAARAILLRFLKRYGTLTDTSKAPLLNDDSSELQLTDFEFPTAQQVVAMDVEEMKAVGLGQRKAEYLQAVAEQFNSGALSEKMLLGMSDENVS
;
A
#
# COMPACT_ATOMS: atom_id res chain seq x y z
N MET A 1 -0.18 -11.18 64.24
CA MET A 1 -1.40 -10.68 63.54
C MET A 1 -2.45 -11.79 63.53
N THR A 2 -3.73 -11.41 63.48
CA THR A 2 -4.96 -12.24 63.51
C THR A 2 -5.15 -13.09 62.24
N SER A 3 -6.10 -14.04 62.08
CA SER A 3 -6.79 -15.01 62.98
C SER A 3 -7.89 -15.78 62.17
N ARG A 4 -7.97 -17.13 62.28
CA ARG A 4 -9.13 -18.03 61.95
C ARG A 4 -9.52 -18.26 60.44
N ARG A 5 -9.62 -19.54 60.00
CA ARG A 5 -10.84 -20.37 59.64
C ARG A 5 -11.57 -20.00 58.31
N SER A 6 -12.22 -20.87 57.52
CA SER A 6 -12.55 -22.33 57.53
C SER A 6 -12.69 -22.85 56.06
N ALA A 7 -12.29 -24.07 55.68
CA ALA A 7 -12.98 -25.38 55.76
C ALA A 7 -14.29 -25.60 54.92
N ARG A 8 -14.12 -26.24 53.74
CA ARG A 8 -14.85 -27.41 53.16
C ARG A 8 -16.41 -27.49 53.06
N LEU A 9 -16.95 -27.52 51.82
CA LEU A 9 -18.15 -28.28 51.33
C LEU A 9 -18.28 -28.04 49.79
N LEU A 10 -18.31 -28.97 48.82
CA LEU A 10 -19.11 -30.19 48.50
C LEU A 10 -20.51 -29.98 47.85
N ALA A 11 -20.57 -30.01 46.50
CA ALA A 11 -21.64 -30.55 45.62
C ALA A 11 -21.15 -30.46 44.14
N LYS A 12 -21.20 -31.45 43.22
CA LYS A 12 -22.23 -32.43 42.78
C LYS A 12 -23.29 -31.77 41.85
N ALA A 13 -23.58 -32.19 40.61
CA ALA A 13 -23.05 -33.25 39.72
C ALA A 13 -23.52 -33.10 38.24
N ALA A 14 -22.97 -33.97 37.36
CA ALA A 14 -23.59 -34.61 36.18
C ALA A 14 -24.01 -33.81 34.92
N SER A 15 -23.47 -34.26 33.78
CA SER A 15 -24.01 -34.10 32.40
C SER A 15 -25.29 -34.95 32.19
N PRO A 16 -26.06 -34.83 31.07
CA PRO A 16 -25.64 -35.46 29.81
C PRO A 16 -26.11 -34.78 28.50
N ILE A 17 -25.67 -35.37 27.37
CA ILE A 17 -26.05 -35.06 25.97
C ILE A 17 -27.43 -35.67 25.64
N LEU A 18 -28.23 -35.02 24.80
CA LEU A 18 -29.29 -35.69 24.02
C LEU A 18 -29.59 -35.00 22.68
N THR A 19 -29.97 -35.79 21.67
CA THR A 19 -30.21 -35.37 20.27
C THR A 19 -31.73 -35.32 19.93
N PRO A 20 -32.18 -35.36 18.66
CA PRO A 20 -32.95 -34.29 18.03
C PRO A 20 -34.48 -34.52 17.99
N LYS A 21 -35.26 -33.51 17.58
CA LYS A 21 -36.62 -33.71 17.02
C LYS A 21 -37.10 -32.55 16.14
N ALA A 22 -37.83 -32.89 15.08
CA ALA A 22 -38.35 -31.96 14.08
C ALA A 22 -39.84 -31.62 14.28
N SER A 23 -40.22 -30.38 13.96
CA SER A 23 -41.59 -29.88 13.71
C SER A 23 -41.51 -28.38 13.40
N LYS A 24 -42.36 -27.73 12.59
CA LYS A 24 -43.32 -28.17 11.56
C LYS A 24 -43.60 -26.93 10.68
N VAL A 25 -43.74 -27.10 9.36
CA VAL A 25 -43.91 -25.98 8.41
C VAL A 25 -45.24 -25.25 8.58
N LEU A 26 -45.23 -23.91 8.54
CA LEU A 26 -46.39 -23.09 8.18
C LEU A 26 -46.00 -22.00 7.18
N LYS A 27 -46.71 -21.93 6.05
CA LYS A 27 -46.41 -21.06 4.90
C LYS A 27 -47.02 -19.68 5.05
N LYS A 28 -46.32 -18.62 4.62
CA LYS A 28 -46.90 -17.31 4.23
C LYS A 28 -46.26 -16.81 2.91
N PRO A 29 -46.96 -15.96 2.13
CA PRO A 29 -46.83 -15.99 0.66
C PRO A 29 -45.78 -15.05 0.07
N VAL A 30 -45.40 -15.36 -1.17
CA VAL A 30 -44.49 -14.59 -2.03
C VAL A 30 -45.19 -13.36 -2.61
N THR A 31 -44.56 -12.20 -2.54
CA THR A 31 -44.81 -11.07 -3.46
C THR A 31 -43.56 -10.77 -4.28
N LYS A 32 -43.68 -10.86 -5.60
CA LYS A 32 -42.55 -10.70 -6.53
C LYS A 32 -42.30 -9.22 -6.78
N LYS A 33 -41.09 -8.72 -6.50
CA LYS A 33 -40.61 -7.44 -7.08
C LYS A 33 -40.03 -7.72 -8.48
N PRO A 34 -40.25 -6.84 -9.47
CA PRO A 34 -39.78 -7.07 -10.83
C PRO A 34 -38.25 -6.92 -10.92
N VAL A 35 -37.58 -7.97 -11.35
CA VAL A 35 -36.15 -7.90 -11.72
C VAL A 35 -36.07 -7.30 -13.11
N VAL A 36 -35.73 -6.01 -13.19
CA VAL A 36 -35.40 -5.34 -14.45
C VAL A 36 -34.10 -5.96 -14.97
N ARG A 37 -34.19 -6.72 -16.06
CA ARG A 37 -33.02 -7.22 -16.79
C ARG A 37 -32.39 -6.06 -17.55
N VAL A 38 -31.31 -5.49 -17.01
CA VAL A 38 -30.45 -4.59 -17.79
C VAL A 38 -29.74 -5.43 -18.85
N ALA A 39 -29.89 -5.05 -20.12
CA ALA A 39 -29.25 -5.73 -21.22
C ALA A 39 -27.72 -5.60 -21.14
N ALA A 40 -26.99 -6.67 -21.45
CA ALA A 40 -25.54 -6.60 -21.56
C ALA A 40 -25.17 -5.75 -22.78
N VAL A 41 -24.77 -4.50 -22.54
CA VAL A 41 -24.18 -3.64 -23.57
C VAL A 41 -22.77 -4.14 -23.84
N VAL A 42 -22.59 -4.83 -24.95
CA VAL A 42 -21.26 -5.20 -25.47
C VAL A 42 -20.62 -3.94 -26.05
N LEU A 43 -19.94 -3.17 -25.20
CA LEU A 43 -19.08 -2.07 -25.65
C LEU A 43 -17.85 -2.67 -26.35
N SER A 44 -17.85 -2.58 -27.68
CA SER A 44 -16.71 -2.95 -28.52
C SER A 44 -15.51 -2.07 -28.20
N THR A 45 -14.54 -2.58 -27.44
CA THR A 45 -13.29 -1.91 -27.09
C THR A 45 -12.34 -1.78 -28.29
N LYS A 46 -12.70 -0.93 -29.25
CA LYS A 46 -11.78 -0.48 -30.30
C LYS A 46 -11.07 0.78 -29.82
N VAL A 47 -10.11 0.60 -28.90
CA VAL A 47 -9.12 1.64 -28.60
C VAL A 47 -8.42 2.00 -29.91
N PRO A 48 -8.34 3.28 -30.32
CA PRO A 48 -7.57 3.65 -31.49
C PRO A 48 -6.10 3.32 -31.23
N ALA A 49 -5.49 2.54 -32.11
CA ALA A 49 -4.05 2.27 -32.05
C ALA A 49 -3.31 3.59 -32.24
N VAL A 50 -2.76 4.14 -31.16
CA VAL A 50 -1.79 5.23 -31.22
C VAL A 50 -0.52 4.70 -31.87
N ASP A 51 -0.06 5.42 -32.89
CA ASP A 51 0.99 4.97 -33.79
C ASP A 51 2.33 4.81 -33.04
N ALA A 52 3.08 3.75 -33.36
CA ALA A 52 4.25 3.29 -32.61
C ALA A 52 5.51 4.11 -32.95
N GLY A 53 5.43 5.44 -32.84
CA GLY A 53 6.45 6.37 -33.31
C GLY A 53 6.59 7.67 -32.50
N VAL A 54 6.11 7.70 -31.25
CA VAL A 54 6.19 8.89 -30.38
C VAL A 54 7.30 8.69 -29.33
N THR A 55 8.25 9.62 -29.31
CA THR A 55 9.23 9.78 -28.22
C THR A 55 8.51 9.86 -26.89
N HIS A 56 8.78 8.93 -25.96
CA HIS A 56 8.07 8.72 -24.69
C HIS A 56 7.45 9.98 -24.07
N ALA A 57 6.22 10.31 -24.47
CA ALA A 57 5.36 11.21 -23.72
C ALA A 57 4.95 10.44 -22.47
N THR A 58 5.23 10.99 -21.29
CA THR A 58 4.94 10.28 -20.05
C THR A 58 3.43 10.26 -19.88
N LEU A 59 2.84 9.14 -19.45
CA LEU A 59 1.39 9.07 -19.22
C LEU A 59 0.90 10.02 -18.10
N ALA A 60 1.83 10.66 -17.39
CA ALA A 60 1.60 11.68 -16.37
C ALA A 60 1.96 13.12 -16.83
N ASP A 61 2.29 13.34 -18.11
CA ASP A 61 2.44 14.69 -18.66
C ASP A 61 1.13 15.48 -18.42
N PRO A 62 1.16 16.73 -17.91
CA PRO A 62 -0.06 17.46 -17.54
C PRO A 62 -1.11 17.53 -18.67
N GLY A 63 -0.66 17.86 -19.90
CA GLY A 63 -1.51 17.89 -21.08
C GLY A 63 -2.18 16.55 -21.42
N MET A 64 -1.60 15.42 -21.00
CA MET A 64 -2.22 14.11 -21.13
C MET A 64 -3.25 13.85 -20.02
N MET A 65 -3.02 14.36 -18.81
CA MET A 65 -3.98 14.31 -17.70
C MET A 65 -5.28 15.06 -18.05
N GLU A 66 -5.19 16.28 -18.59
CA GLU A 66 -6.38 17.02 -19.04
C GLU A 66 -7.15 16.27 -20.15
N ALA A 67 -6.42 15.71 -21.12
CA ALA A 67 -7.02 14.91 -22.19
C ALA A 67 -7.72 13.64 -21.65
N ALA A 68 -7.10 12.96 -20.68
CA ALA A 68 -7.68 11.79 -20.02
C ALA A 68 -8.96 12.15 -19.23
N ILE A 69 -8.97 13.26 -18.50
CA ILE A 69 -10.14 13.76 -17.76
C ILE A 69 -11.30 14.04 -18.73
N LEU A 70 -11.05 14.73 -19.85
CA LEU A 70 -12.08 14.99 -20.86
C LEU A 70 -12.61 13.71 -21.48
N TYR A 71 -11.73 12.75 -21.81
CA TYR A 71 -12.13 11.45 -22.31
C TYR A 71 -13.04 10.70 -21.32
N LEU A 72 -12.66 10.59 -20.05
CA LEU A 72 -13.44 9.90 -19.02
C LEU A 72 -14.82 10.53 -18.81
N LYS A 73 -14.91 11.87 -18.77
CA LYS A 73 -16.18 12.61 -18.71
C LYS A 73 -17.09 12.32 -19.90
N SER A 74 -16.53 12.18 -21.10
CA SER A 74 -17.28 11.88 -22.32
C SER A 74 -17.72 10.40 -22.43
N ALA A 75 -16.90 9.48 -21.90
CA ALA A 75 -17.12 8.04 -22.00
C ALA A 75 -18.11 7.50 -20.96
N ASP A 76 -18.07 8.00 -19.72
CA ASP A 76 -19.06 7.69 -18.68
C ASP A 76 -19.55 8.97 -17.98
N PRO A 77 -20.79 9.43 -18.28
CA PRO A 77 -21.39 10.60 -17.64
C PRO A 77 -21.53 10.50 -16.11
N LYS A 78 -21.58 9.30 -15.52
CA LYS A 78 -21.60 9.13 -14.05
C LYS A 78 -20.22 9.37 -13.46
N LEU A 79 -19.19 8.83 -14.10
CA LEU A 79 -17.81 9.12 -13.72
C LEU A 79 -17.51 10.61 -13.89
N GLY A 80 -18.01 11.23 -14.96
CA GLY A 80 -17.89 12.66 -15.18
C GLY A 80 -18.49 13.50 -14.04
N GLN A 81 -19.70 13.16 -13.56
CA GLN A 81 -20.31 13.80 -12.39
C GLN A 81 -19.47 13.67 -11.11
N ILE A 82 -18.77 12.54 -10.91
CA ILE A 82 -17.88 12.34 -9.75
C ILE A 82 -16.62 13.21 -9.89
N ILE A 83 -16.04 13.28 -11.09
CA ILE A 83 -14.88 14.13 -11.36
C ILE A 83 -15.24 15.61 -11.18
N ASP A 84 -16.39 16.07 -11.71
CA ASP A 84 -16.87 17.46 -11.54
C ASP A 84 -17.21 17.83 -10.09
N GLN A 85 -17.52 16.85 -9.23
CA GLN A 85 -17.74 17.04 -7.80
C GLN A 85 -16.44 17.06 -6.97
N THR A 86 -15.32 16.64 -7.55
CA THR A 86 -14.01 16.64 -6.89
C THR A 86 -13.37 18.00 -7.11
N THR A 87 -13.40 18.86 -6.08
CA THR A 87 -12.86 20.23 -6.15
C THR A 87 -11.33 20.31 -6.11
N ASP A 88 -10.68 19.24 -5.65
CA ASP A 88 -9.23 19.18 -5.56
C ASP A 88 -8.62 18.78 -6.90
N GLU A 89 -7.52 19.43 -7.29
CA GLU A 89 -6.78 19.07 -8.50
C GLU A 89 -6.33 17.61 -8.42
N CYS A 90 -6.48 16.86 -9.52
CA CYS A 90 -6.03 15.47 -9.60
C CYS A 90 -4.50 15.42 -9.77
N SER A 91 -3.79 15.85 -8.73
CA SER A 91 -2.34 15.80 -8.66
C SER A 91 -1.90 14.37 -8.40
N MET A 92 -1.79 13.59 -9.48
CA MET A 92 -0.91 12.42 -9.51
C MET A 92 0.53 12.90 -9.62
N SER A 93 1.04 13.57 -8.56
CA SER A 93 2.46 13.87 -8.43
C SER A 93 3.20 12.53 -8.38
N LEU A 94 3.75 12.10 -9.51
CA LEU A 94 4.54 10.88 -9.54
C LEU A 94 5.81 11.16 -8.74
N PRO A 95 6.15 10.35 -7.73
CA PRO A 95 7.31 10.64 -6.89
C PRO A 95 8.63 10.75 -7.67
N ARG A 96 8.66 10.25 -8.91
CA ARG A 96 9.78 10.30 -9.87
C ARG A 96 10.22 11.70 -10.31
N ASP A 97 9.48 12.75 -9.95
CA ASP A 97 9.87 14.15 -10.18
C ASP A 97 10.89 14.68 -9.15
N ASP A 98 11.18 13.90 -8.09
CA ASP A 98 12.26 14.14 -7.12
C ASP A 98 13.50 13.31 -7.50
N ASP A 99 14.65 13.97 -7.66
CA ASP A 99 15.95 13.32 -7.96
C ASP A 99 16.32 12.21 -6.94
N ASN A 100 15.78 12.27 -5.72
CA ASN A 100 16.01 11.30 -4.65
C ASN A 100 15.14 10.02 -4.79
N GLU A 101 14.19 9.98 -5.72
CA GLU A 101 13.15 8.94 -5.80
C GLU A 101 13.35 7.98 -6.99
N THR A 102 14.43 7.20 -6.92
CA THR A 102 14.70 6.09 -7.86
C THR A 102 13.67 4.96 -7.76
N SER A 103 13.54 4.12 -8.79
CA SER A 103 12.63 2.96 -8.77
C SER A 103 12.96 1.99 -7.63
N PHE A 104 14.24 1.86 -7.26
CA PHE A 104 14.66 1.12 -6.05
C PHE A 104 14.03 1.71 -4.78
N VAL A 105 14.10 3.03 -4.60
CA VAL A 105 13.55 3.74 -3.44
C VAL A 105 12.02 3.65 -3.41
N SER A 106 11.34 3.86 -4.54
CA SER A 106 9.88 3.72 -4.64
C SER A 106 9.41 2.28 -4.35
N LEU A 107 10.13 1.26 -4.82
CA LEU A 107 9.81 -0.14 -4.53
C LEU A 107 10.01 -0.48 -3.04
N CYS A 108 11.11 -0.01 -2.44
CA CYS A 108 11.34 -0.16 -1.00
C CYS A 108 10.23 0.54 -0.18
N LYS A 109 9.91 1.80 -0.50
CA LYS A 109 8.80 2.56 0.11
C LYS A 109 7.47 1.80 -0.02
N SER A 110 7.15 1.25 -1.19
CA SER A 110 5.95 0.44 -1.43
C SER A 110 5.87 -0.77 -0.49
N VAL A 111 6.94 -1.59 -0.41
CA VAL A 111 7.02 -2.74 0.52
C VAL A 111 6.82 -2.30 1.99
N ILE A 112 7.40 -1.18 2.39
CA ILE A 112 7.24 -0.62 3.74
C ILE A 112 5.78 -0.20 3.99
N PHE A 113 5.10 0.41 3.02
CA PHE A 113 3.74 0.95 3.17
C PHE A 113 2.61 -0.09 3.08
N GLN A 114 2.85 -1.25 2.46
CA GLN A 114 1.85 -2.33 2.32
C GLN A 114 1.13 -2.67 3.63
N GLN A 115 -0.20 -2.78 3.58
CA GLN A 115 -1.06 -3.21 4.71
C GLN A 115 -0.99 -2.31 5.97
N LEU A 116 -0.60 -1.04 5.83
CA LEU A 116 -0.53 -0.08 6.94
C LEU A 116 -1.33 1.19 6.62
N ALA A 117 -1.83 1.85 7.67
CA ALA A 117 -2.32 3.22 7.55
C ALA A 117 -1.15 4.18 7.28
N GLY A 118 -1.36 5.21 6.45
CA GLY A 118 -0.29 6.11 5.98
C GLY A 118 0.57 6.71 7.09
N ASN A 119 -0.03 7.14 8.20
CA ASN A 119 0.72 7.70 9.35
C ASN A 119 1.64 6.66 10.01
N ALA A 120 1.19 5.40 10.14
CA ALA A 120 2.00 4.33 10.71
C ALA A 120 3.15 3.93 9.76
N ALA A 121 2.89 3.89 8.45
CA ALA A 121 3.90 3.64 7.44
C ALA A 121 4.97 4.74 7.40
N ARG A 122 4.56 6.01 7.40
CA ARG A 122 5.47 7.17 7.49
C ARG A 122 6.32 7.14 8.77
N ALA A 123 5.74 6.77 9.92
CA ALA A 123 6.48 6.64 11.17
C ALA A 123 7.52 5.50 11.14
N ILE A 124 7.22 4.36 10.51
CA ILE A 124 8.20 3.27 10.31
C ILE A 124 9.31 3.71 9.35
N LEU A 125 8.97 4.31 8.21
CA LEU A 125 9.94 4.82 7.24
C LEU A 125 10.85 5.89 7.87
N LEU A 126 10.32 6.81 8.67
CA LEU A 126 11.13 7.81 9.36
C LEU A 126 12.11 7.19 10.35
N ARG A 127 11.70 6.17 11.13
CA ARG A 127 12.64 5.46 12.02
C ARG A 127 13.69 4.67 11.24
N PHE A 128 13.34 4.11 10.08
CA PHE A 128 14.28 3.44 9.19
C PHE A 128 15.31 4.43 8.65
N LEU A 129 14.89 5.59 8.18
CA LEU A 129 15.76 6.64 7.68
C LEU A 129 16.62 7.27 8.80
N LYS A 130 16.07 7.50 10.01
CA LYS A 130 16.86 7.92 11.19
C LYS A 130 17.97 6.91 11.56
N ARG A 131 17.77 5.61 11.32
CA ARG A 131 18.72 4.54 11.66
C ARG A 131 19.73 4.24 10.55
N TYR A 132 19.33 4.35 9.28
CA TYR A 132 20.06 3.83 8.12
C TYR A 132 20.25 4.80 6.95
N GLY A 133 19.47 5.89 6.90
CA GLY A 133 19.58 6.91 5.86
C GLY A 133 20.68 7.93 6.15
N THR A 134 21.05 8.70 5.14
CA THR A 134 22.01 9.81 5.28
C THR A 134 21.24 11.10 5.50
N LEU A 135 21.56 11.85 6.56
CA LEU A 135 20.94 13.15 6.81
C LEU A 135 21.45 14.18 5.78
N THR A 136 20.54 14.79 5.01
CA THR A 136 20.89 15.74 3.94
C THR A 136 21.36 17.09 4.49
N ASP A 137 20.75 17.54 5.58
CA ASP A 137 21.12 18.76 6.30
C ASP A 137 21.82 18.44 7.63
N THR A 138 23.16 18.49 7.62
CA THR A 138 23.98 18.24 8.82
C THR A 138 23.69 19.16 9.99
N SER A 139 23.05 20.33 9.78
CA SER A 139 22.67 21.22 10.89
C SER A 139 21.60 20.60 11.80
N LYS A 140 20.80 19.66 11.26
CA LYS A 140 19.77 18.91 11.99
C LYS A 140 20.30 17.68 12.71
N ALA A 141 21.60 17.36 12.61
CA ALA A 141 22.21 16.21 13.28
C ALA A 141 21.98 16.14 14.81
N PRO A 142 21.93 17.26 15.57
CA PRO A 142 21.58 17.22 16.99
C PRO A 142 20.18 16.67 17.29
N LEU A 143 19.25 16.78 16.33
CA LEU A 143 17.85 16.35 16.44
C LEU A 143 17.67 14.83 16.24
N LEU A 144 18.69 14.11 15.78
CA LEU A 144 18.63 12.67 15.54
C LEU A 144 18.38 11.87 16.84
N ASN A 145 18.92 12.35 17.96
CA ASN A 145 18.83 11.70 19.27
C ASN A 145 17.60 12.12 20.09
N ASP A 146 16.79 13.05 19.58
CA ASP A 146 15.56 13.48 20.23
C ASP A 146 14.34 12.85 19.54
N ASP A 147 13.62 12.02 20.29
CA ASP A 147 12.36 11.40 19.85
C ASP A 147 11.24 12.43 19.65
N SER A 148 11.37 13.64 20.21
CA SER A 148 10.40 14.74 20.10
C SER A 148 10.57 15.58 18.82
N SER A 149 11.67 15.40 18.08
CA SER A 149 12.04 16.28 16.97
C SER A 149 11.24 16.02 15.69
N GLU A 150 10.72 17.10 15.08
CA GLU A 150 9.97 17.14 13.81
C GLU A 150 10.83 16.89 12.56
N LEU A 151 11.72 15.89 12.60
CA LEU A 151 12.47 15.43 11.44
C LEU A 151 11.52 14.84 10.39
N GLN A 152 11.63 15.31 9.15
CA GLN A 152 10.77 14.91 8.05
C GLN A 152 11.44 13.86 7.17
N LEU A 153 10.64 13.17 6.33
CA LEU A 153 11.16 12.16 5.41
C LEU A 153 12.14 12.75 4.37
N THR A 154 11.96 14.02 4.02
CA THR A 154 12.81 14.79 3.09
C THR A 154 14.15 15.21 3.69
N ASP A 155 14.34 15.08 5.01
CA ASP A 155 15.62 15.37 5.66
C ASP A 155 16.65 14.24 5.45
N PHE A 156 16.25 13.12 4.85
CA PHE A 156 17.07 11.92 4.70
C PHE A 156 17.13 11.43 3.25
N GLU A 157 18.34 11.12 2.81
CA GLU A 157 18.59 10.29 1.63
C GLU A 157 18.39 8.81 2.00
N PHE A 158 17.75 8.05 1.10
CA PHE A 158 17.47 6.63 1.32
C PHE A 158 18.75 5.79 1.12
N PRO A 159 19.05 4.80 1.98
CA PRO A 159 20.27 3.99 1.84
C PRO A 159 20.32 3.25 0.50
N THR A 160 21.50 3.22 -0.11
CA THR A 160 21.75 2.52 -1.38
C THR A 160 21.48 1.02 -1.29
N ALA A 161 21.20 0.37 -2.42
CA ALA A 161 21.01 -1.09 -2.47
C ALA A 161 22.17 -1.87 -1.83
N GLN A 162 23.43 -1.43 -2.03
CA GLN A 162 24.60 -2.04 -1.40
C GLN A 162 24.57 -1.95 0.14
N GLN A 163 24.13 -0.82 0.68
CA GLN A 163 23.97 -0.66 2.13
C GLN A 163 22.83 -1.54 2.65
N VAL A 164 21.69 -1.60 1.96
CA VAL A 164 20.52 -2.40 2.39
C VAL A 164 20.80 -3.90 2.38
N VAL A 165 21.57 -4.42 1.41
CA VAL A 165 22.04 -5.83 1.43
C VAL A 165 22.89 -6.14 2.66
N ALA A 166 23.67 -5.17 3.16
CA ALA A 166 24.54 -5.34 4.32
C ALA A 166 23.83 -5.13 5.69
N MET A 167 22.56 -4.72 5.71
CA MET A 167 21.80 -4.52 6.95
C MET A 167 21.32 -5.84 7.54
N ASP A 168 21.26 -5.91 8.86
CA ASP A 168 20.70 -7.06 9.57
C ASP A 168 19.16 -7.02 9.67
N VAL A 169 18.53 -8.20 9.55
CA VAL A 169 17.08 -8.38 9.60
C VAL A 169 16.52 -8.15 11.00
N GLU A 170 17.25 -8.49 12.06
CA GLU A 170 16.80 -8.28 13.44
C GLU A 170 16.85 -6.81 13.83
N GLU A 171 17.87 -6.07 13.41
CA GLU A 171 17.87 -4.61 13.58
C GLU A 171 16.75 -3.92 12.79
N MET A 172 16.48 -4.32 11.54
CA MET A 172 15.35 -3.82 10.77
C MET A 172 14.00 -4.08 11.47
N LYS A 173 13.87 -5.23 12.15
CA LYS A 173 12.70 -5.52 13.01
C LYS A 173 12.61 -4.59 14.22
N ALA A 174 13.72 -4.21 14.84
CA ALA A 174 13.74 -3.28 15.97
C ALA A 174 13.22 -1.88 15.60
N VAL A 175 13.41 -1.45 14.34
CA VAL A 175 12.85 -0.21 13.76
C VAL A 175 11.31 -0.29 13.58
N GLY A 176 10.76 -1.49 13.56
CA GLY A 176 9.32 -1.77 13.40
C GLY A 176 8.93 -2.29 12.02
N LEU A 177 9.89 -2.77 11.21
CA LEU A 177 9.58 -3.55 10.02
C LEU A 177 9.16 -4.97 10.43
N GLY A 178 8.09 -5.49 9.83
CA GLY A 178 7.77 -6.91 9.97
C GLY A 178 8.85 -7.76 9.29
N GLN A 179 9.15 -8.94 9.84
CA GLN A 179 10.21 -9.83 9.32
C GLN A 179 10.18 -10.00 7.79
N ARG A 180 9.03 -10.34 7.22
CA ARG A 180 8.86 -10.49 5.76
C ARG A 180 9.20 -9.22 4.98
N LYS A 181 8.93 -8.03 5.52
CA LYS A 181 9.27 -6.75 4.86
C LYS A 181 10.78 -6.51 4.87
N ALA A 182 11.47 -6.85 5.96
CA ALA A 182 12.92 -6.78 6.03
C ALA A 182 13.60 -7.78 5.06
N GLU A 183 13.11 -9.02 5.02
CA GLU A 183 13.54 -10.04 4.04
C GLU A 183 13.29 -9.57 2.58
N TYR A 184 12.13 -8.98 2.28
CA TYR A 184 11.85 -8.42 0.95
C TYR A 184 12.70 -7.19 0.61
N LEU A 185 13.03 -6.32 1.58
CA LEU A 185 13.93 -5.19 1.36
C LEU A 185 15.34 -5.66 0.98
N GLN A 186 15.87 -6.69 1.67
CA GLN A 186 17.12 -7.32 1.28
C GLN A 186 17.03 -7.94 -0.11
N ALA A 187 16.01 -8.76 -0.39
CA ALA A 187 15.86 -9.40 -1.70
C ALA A 187 15.75 -8.39 -2.85
N VAL A 188 15.02 -7.29 -2.68
CA VAL A 188 14.97 -6.19 -3.67
C VAL A 188 16.35 -5.57 -3.83
N ALA A 189 17.05 -5.28 -2.74
CA ALA A 189 18.39 -4.70 -2.77
C ALA A 189 19.42 -5.63 -3.44
N GLU A 190 19.33 -6.95 -3.27
CA GLU A 190 20.14 -7.94 -3.97
C GLU A 190 19.91 -7.92 -5.49
N GLN A 191 18.65 -7.82 -5.95
CA GLN A 191 18.33 -7.75 -7.39
C GLN A 191 18.85 -6.45 -8.04
N PHE A 192 18.76 -5.31 -7.34
CA PHE A 192 19.34 -4.05 -7.83
C PHE A 192 20.87 -4.03 -7.75
N ASN A 193 21.48 -4.60 -6.71
CA ASN A 193 22.94 -4.67 -6.56
C ASN A 193 23.60 -5.65 -7.55
N SER A 194 22.93 -6.75 -7.89
CA SER A 194 23.37 -7.68 -8.94
C SER A 194 23.13 -7.17 -10.36
N GLY A 195 22.36 -6.09 -10.53
CA GLY A 195 21.97 -5.54 -11.82
C GLY A 195 20.89 -6.33 -12.56
N ALA A 196 20.30 -7.36 -11.92
CA ALA A 196 19.16 -8.12 -12.43
C ALA A 196 17.88 -7.27 -12.50
N LEU A 197 17.77 -6.24 -11.66
CA LEU A 197 16.84 -5.12 -11.81
C LEU A 197 17.63 -3.81 -11.93
N SER A 198 17.16 -2.90 -12.79
CA SER A 198 17.78 -1.57 -12.94
C SER A 198 16.79 -0.55 -13.52
N GLU A 199 17.03 0.74 -13.26
CA GLU A 199 16.23 1.85 -13.81
C GLU A 199 16.04 1.75 -15.34
N LYS A 200 17.13 1.45 -16.06
CA LYS A 200 17.12 1.34 -17.53
C LYS A 200 16.28 0.16 -18.03
N MET A 201 16.27 -0.95 -17.28
CA MET A 201 15.45 -2.11 -17.60
C MET A 201 13.97 -1.79 -17.37
N LEU A 202 13.62 -1.23 -16.20
CA LEU A 202 12.24 -0.90 -15.86
C LEU A 202 11.64 0.18 -16.78
N LEU A 203 12.45 1.15 -17.23
CA LEU A 203 12.02 2.17 -18.22
C LEU A 203 11.80 1.61 -19.63
N GLY A 204 12.40 0.47 -19.97
CA GLY A 204 12.29 -0.17 -21.28
C GLY A 204 11.26 -1.31 -21.36
N MET A 205 10.64 -1.68 -20.24
CA MET A 205 9.64 -2.75 -20.18
C MET A 205 8.23 -2.17 -20.32
N SER A 206 7.33 -2.90 -20.99
CA SER A 206 5.89 -2.60 -20.96
C SER A 206 5.24 -3.17 -19.69
N ASP A 207 4.09 -2.63 -19.30
CA ASP A 207 3.35 -3.04 -18.10
C ASP A 207 3.10 -4.56 -18.04
N GLU A 208 2.85 -5.22 -19.19
CA GLU A 208 2.64 -6.68 -19.25
C GLU A 208 3.90 -7.50 -18.94
N ASN A 209 5.08 -6.90 -19.04
CA ASN A 209 6.34 -7.54 -18.67
C ASN A 209 6.76 -7.23 -17.22
N VAL A 210 6.11 -6.24 -16.58
CA VAL A 210 6.37 -5.82 -15.19
C VAL A 210 5.38 -6.45 -14.20
N SER A 211 4.17 -6.82 -14.66
CA SER A 211 3.09 -7.44 -13.87
C SER A 211 3.19 -8.95 -13.69
#